data_AF-A0A961HBW3-F1
#
_entry.id   AF-A0A961HBW3-F1
#
_cell.length_a   1.000
_cell.length_b   1.000
_cell.length_c   1.000
_cell.angle_alpha   90.00
_cell.angle_beta   90.00
_cell.angle_gamma   90.00
#
_symmetry.space_group_name_H-M   'P 1'
#
loop_
_entity.id
_entity.type
_entity.pdbx_description
1 polymer ?
#
loop_
_entity_poly.entity_id
_entity_poly.type
_entity_poly.pdbx_seq_one_letter_code
_entity_poly.pdbx_strand_id
1 'polypeptide(L)'
;MAGRGPRPKDADRLAGHGAAKARSAELRVYTADPASQPPLPPRFAVNAEGRKKRVAWPAVTRRWWATWGAEPMTAEFRPTDWDFLLDTALLHAQVWGDGDMRGLAELRLRVAKMGATSEDRARLRIVYAQADEAEEKRDRKSSTAAPKAYERLRAVD
;
A
#
# COMPACT_ATOMS: atom_id res chain seq x y z
N MET A 1 -4.18 25.13 -51.75
CA MET A 1 -5.18 25.39 -50.70
C MET A 1 -5.23 24.19 -49.77
N ALA A 2 -4.57 24.25 -48.61
CA ALA A 2 -4.60 23.14 -47.65
C ALA A 2 -5.93 23.18 -46.86
N GLY A 3 -6.74 22.13 -46.97
CA GLY A 3 -8.02 22.02 -46.28
C GLY A 3 -7.82 21.95 -44.76
N ARG A 4 -8.59 22.73 -44.01
CA ARG A 4 -8.66 22.60 -42.56
C ARG A 4 -9.27 21.24 -42.23
N GLY A 5 -8.50 20.40 -41.53
CA GLY A 5 -8.97 19.10 -41.05
C GLY A 5 -10.17 19.22 -40.10
N PRO A 6 -10.82 18.09 -39.76
CA PRO A 6 -12.00 18.08 -38.90
C PRO A 6 -11.75 18.81 -37.58
N ARG A 7 -12.75 19.56 -37.13
CA ARG A 7 -12.69 20.29 -35.85
C ARG A 7 -12.39 19.30 -34.71
N PRO A 8 -11.43 19.59 -33.81
CA PRO A 8 -11.16 18.75 -32.66
C PRO A 8 -12.43 18.49 -31.86
N LYS A 9 -12.58 17.25 -31.38
CA LYS A 9 -13.75 16.84 -30.60
C LYS A 9 -13.81 17.65 -29.29
N ASP A 10 -15.01 18.08 -28.91
CA ASP A 10 -15.23 18.75 -27.61
C ASP A 10 -14.61 17.92 -26.48
N ALA A 11 -13.85 18.60 -25.61
CA ALA A 11 -13.13 17.96 -24.51
C ALA A 11 -14.07 17.13 -23.61
N ASP A 12 -15.28 17.64 -23.37
CA ASP A 12 -16.31 16.96 -22.55
C ASP A 12 -16.92 15.72 -23.21
N ARG A 13 -16.70 15.52 -24.52
CA ARG A 13 -17.20 14.39 -25.31
C ARG A 13 -16.10 13.41 -25.71
N LEU A 14 -14.90 13.60 -25.16
CA LEU A 14 -13.80 12.64 -25.29
C LEU A 14 -14.18 11.31 -24.61
N ALA A 15 -13.76 10.20 -25.22
CA ALA A 15 -13.98 8.88 -24.66
C ALA A 15 -13.33 8.80 -23.26
N GLY A 16 -14.06 8.30 -22.26
CA GLY A 16 -13.58 8.16 -20.88
C GLY A 16 -13.90 9.34 -19.95
N HIS A 17 -14.19 10.54 -20.46
CA HIS A 17 -14.52 11.70 -19.62
C HIS A 17 -15.87 11.58 -18.91
N GLY A 18 -16.88 11.01 -19.59
CA GLY A 18 -18.16 10.68 -18.97
C GLY A 18 -18.05 9.63 -17.86
N ALA A 19 -17.18 8.62 -18.03
CA ALA A 19 -16.91 7.61 -17.01
C ALA A 19 -16.08 8.16 -15.84
N ALA A 20 -15.16 9.11 -16.09
CA ALA A 20 -14.44 9.83 -15.03
C ALA A 20 -15.41 10.72 -14.23
N LYS A 21 -16.31 11.45 -14.90
CA LYS A 21 -17.33 12.30 -14.27
C LYS A 21 -18.34 11.50 -13.46
N ALA A 22 -18.79 10.35 -13.96
CA ALA A 22 -19.67 9.44 -13.24
C ALA A 22 -18.99 8.87 -11.98
N ARG A 23 -17.70 8.51 -12.06
CA ARG A 23 -16.91 8.05 -10.89
C ARG A 23 -16.72 9.14 -9.82
N SER A 24 -16.67 10.41 -10.21
CA SER A 24 -16.59 11.53 -9.25
C SER A 24 -17.92 11.93 -8.62
N ALA A 25 -19.07 11.57 -9.23
CA ALA A 25 -20.38 12.09 -8.87
C ALA A 25 -21.00 11.46 -7.60
N GLU A 26 -20.42 10.40 -7.04
CA GLU A 26 -20.90 9.78 -5.79
C GLU A 26 -19.75 9.47 -4.82
N LEU A 27 -18.83 10.42 -4.61
CA LEU A 27 -17.88 10.33 -3.50
C LEU A 27 -18.65 10.48 -2.18
N ARG A 28 -18.97 9.33 -1.56
CA ARG A 28 -19.48 9.29 -0.18
C ARG A 28 -18.30 9.39 0.77
N VAL A 29 -18.23 10.51 1.48
CA VAL A 29 -17.19 10.76 2.48
C VAL A 29 -17.69 10.26 3.83
N TYR A 30 -16.99 9.28 4.41
CA TYR A 30 -17.20 8.81 5.77
C TYR A 30 -15.97 9.18 6.60
N THR A 31 -16.19 9.74 7.79
CA THR A 31 -15.12 9.98 8.76
C THR A 31 -15.05 8.82 9.75
N ALA A 32 -13.84 8.33 10.03
CA ALA A 32 -13.58 7.32 11.02
C ALA A 32 -12.25 7.65 11.69
N ASP A 33 -12.24 7.64 13.02
CA ASP A 33 -11.06 7.97 13.80
C ASP A 33 -10.02 6.85 13.72
N PRO A 34 -8.72 7.19 13.70
CA PRO A 34 -7.68 6.19 13.87
C PRO A 34 -7.81 5.47 15.20
N ALA A 35 -7.48 4.18 15.21
CA ALA A 35 -7.52 3.33 16.38
C ALA A 35 -6.12 2.90 16.79
N SER A 36 -5.89 2.78 18.10
CA SER A 36 -4.67 2.18 18.63
C SER A 36 -4.62 0.68 18.34
N GLN A 37 -3.41 0.13 18.21
CA GLN A 37 -3.21 -1.31 18.06
C GLN A 37 -3.92 -2.10 19.19
N PRO A 38 -4.83 -3.04 18.86
CA PRO A 38 -5.46 -3.85 19.88
C PRO A 38 -4.49 -4.93 20.42
N PRO A 39 -4.72 -5.43 21.65
CA PRO A 39 -3.99 -6.58 22.13
C PRO A 39 -4.34 -7.81 21.30
N LEU A 40 -3.39 -8.74 21.15
CA LEU A 40 -3.70 -10.03 20.54
C LEU A 40 -4.74 -10.78 21.39
N PRO A 41 -5.90 -11.17 20.81
CA PRO A 41 -6.93 -11.88 21.54
C PRO A 41 -6.47 -13.29 21.92
N PRO A 42 -7.08 -13.94 22.93
CA PRO A 42 -6.75 -15.33 23.24
C PRO A 42 -7.03 -16.24 22.04
N ARG A 43 -6.05 -17.08 21.67
CA ARG A 43 -6.22 -18.10 20.64
C ARG A 43 -6.51 -19.48 21.26
N PHE A 44 -7.24 -20.30 20.53
CA PHE A 44 -7.62 -21.65 20.95
C PHE A 44 -7.27 -22.67 19.86
N ALA A 45 -6.73 -23.82 20.27
CA ALA A 45 -6.55 -24.98 19.43
C ALA A 45 -7.57 -26.05 19.83
N VAL A 46 -8.01 -26.84 18.85
CA VAL A 46 -8.89 -27.99 19.08
C VAL A 46 -8.01 -29.23 19.23
N ASN A 47 -8.17 -30.00 20.30
CA ASN A 47 -7.47 -31.27 20.47
C ASN A 47 -8.14 -32.41 19.70
N ALA A 48 -7.55 -33.61 19.71
CA ALA A 48 -8.09 -34.78 19.02
C ALA A 48 -9.52 -35.13 19.47
N GLU A 49 -9.89 -34.80 20.70
CA GLU A 49 -11.21 -35.02 21.28
C GLU A 49 -12.22 -33.90 20.99
N GLY A 50 -11.88 -32.93 20.11
CA GLY A 50 -12.78 -31.84 19.71
C GLY A 50 -12.93 -30.72 20.75
N ARG A 51 -12.18 -30.75 21.85
CA ARG A 51 -12.22 -29.73 22.92
C ARG A 51 -11.29 -28.56 22.59
N LYS A 52 -11.78 -27.34 22.85
CA LYS A 52 -10.99 -26.10 22.72
C LYS A 52 -10.07 -25.94 23.92
N LYS A 53 -8.77 -25.82 23.67
CA LYS A 53 -7.75 -25.47 24.67
C LYS A 53 -7.14 -24.13 24.32
N ARG A 54 -7.03 -23.22 25.30
CA ARG A 54 -6.31 -21.96 25.12
C ARG A 54 -4.84 -22.27 24.85
N VAL A 55 -4.28 -21.66 23.82
CA VAL A 55 -2.88 -21.81 23.43
C VAL A 55 -2.23 -20.44 23.30
N ALA A 56 -0.94 -20.34 23.61
CA ALA A 56 -0.22 -19.07 23.54
C ALA A 56 0.12 -18.73 22.09
N TRP A 57 -0.01 -17.48 21.66
CA TRP A 57 0.47 -17.05 20.34
C TRP A 57 1.94 -17.44 20.12
N PRO A 58 2.35 -17.88 18.92
CA PRO A 58 3.75 -18.12 18.62
C PRO A 58 4.61 -16.87 18.88
N ALA A 59 5.81 -17.04 19.42
CA ALA A 59 6.69 -15.92 19.75
C ALA A 59 7.01 -15.05 18.51
N VAL A 60 7.19 -15.68 17.36
CA VAL A 60 7.40 -15.02 16.07
C VAL A 60 6.22 -14.12 15.68
N THR A 61 4.99 -14.58 15.88
CA THR A 61 3.78 -13.80 15.56
C THR A 61 3.60 -12.63 16.53
N ARG A 62 3.92 -12.81 17.83
CA ARG A 62 3.88 -11.68 18.79
C ARG A 62 4.88 -10.59 18.41
N ARG A 63 6.10 -10.97 18.00
CA ARG A 63 7.11 -10.02 17.51
C ARG A 63 6.64 -9.31 16.24
N TRP A 64 6.07 -10.06 15.30
CA TRP A 64 5.51 -9.52 14.06
C TRP A 64 4.37 -8.52 14.34
N TRP A 65 3.46 -8.85 15.25
CA TRP A 65 2.39 -7.94 15.70
C TRP A 65 2.95 -6.65 16.30
N ALA A 66 3.92 -6.77 17.22
CA ALA A 66 4.57 -5.61 17.81
C ALA A 66 5.30 -4.74 16.76
N THR A 67 5.86 -5.36 15.72
CA THR A 67 6.52 -4.63 14.62
C THR A 67 5.51 -3.75 13.87
N TRP A 68 4.33 -4.29 13.54
CA TRP A 68 3.27 -3.48 12.94
C TRP A 68 2.83 -2.33 13.85
N GLY A 69 2.66 -2.58 15.15
CA GLY A 69 2.27 -1.53 16.10
C GLY A 69 3.29 -0.40 16.26
N ALA A 70 4.57 -0.67 15.99
CA ALA A 70 5.63 0.33 16.04
C ALA A 70 5.78 1.11 14.72
N GLU A 71 5.09 0.68 13.67
CA GLU A 71 5.28 1.22 12.33
C GLU A 71 4.52 2.56 12.17
N PRO A 72 5.18 3.66 11.75
CA PRO A 72 4.56 4.98 11.69
C PRO A 72 3.28 5.07 10.87
N MET A 73 3.17 4.32 9.76
CA MET A 73 1.96 4.34 8.93
C MET A 73 0.72 3.81 9.65
N THR A 74 0.89 3.02 10.72
CA THR A 74 -0.24 2.49 11.49
C THR A 74 -0.91 3.52 12.39
N ALA A 75 -0.33 4.72 12.54
CA ALA A 75 -0.96 5.85 13.23
C ALA A 75 -2.29 6.27 12.58
N GLU A 76 -2.47 6.02 11.29
CA GLU A 76 -3.69 6.33 10.52
C GLU A 76 -4.64 5.12 10.38
N PHE A 77 -4.30 3.97 10.98
CA PHE A 77 -5.11 2.77 10.83
C PHE A 77 -6.44 2.91 11.54
N ARG A 78 -7.50 2.52 10.84
CA ARG A 78 -8.86 2.42 11.37
C ARG A 78 -9.06 1.05 12.03
N PRO A 79 -10.14 0.88 12.83
CA PRO A 79 -10.47 -0.43 13.40
C PRO A 79 -10.46 -1.58 12.38
N THR A 80 -10.97 -1.33 11.17
CA THR A 80 -11.01 -2.32 10.08
C THR A 80 -9.63 -2.75 9.58
N ASP A 81 -8.64 -1.85 9.64
CA ASP A 81 -7.27 -2.16 9.25
C ASP A 81 -6.62 -3.09 10.30
N TRP A 82 -6.92 -2.84 11.58
CA TRP A 82 -6.50 -3.71 12.68
C TRP A 82 -7.19 -5.07 12.65
N ASP A 83 -8.48 -5.13 12.36
CA ASP A 83 -9.21 -6.39 12.18
C ASP A 83 -8.60 -7.22 11.04
N PHE A 84 -8.27 -6.56 9.91
CA PHE A 84 -7.60 -7.22 8.79
C PHE A 84 -6.21 -7.73 9.17
N LEU A 85 -5.41 -6.95 9.91
CA LEU A 85 -4.12 -7.41 10.42
C LEU A 85 -4.28 -8.55 11.43
N LEU A 86 -5.34 -8.56 12.24
CA LEU A 86 -5.60 -9.61 13.21
C LEU A 86 -5.92 -10.95 12.52
N ASP A 87 -6.74 -10.93 11.47
CA ASP A 87 -6.97 -12.11 10.61
C ASP A 87 -5.65 -12.58 9.97
N THR A 88 -4.82 -11.63 9.55
CA THR A 88 -3.49 -11.90 9.00
C THR A 88 -2.56 -12.51 10.07
N ALA A 89 -2.69 -12.10 11.33
CA ALA A 89 -1.92 -12.66 12.45
C ALA A 89 -2.23 -14.15 12.65
N LEU A 90 -3.51 -14.56 12.52
CA LEU A 90 -3.91 -15.96 12.60
C LEU A 90 -3.20 -16.80 11.53
N LEU A 91 -3.20 -16.30 10.29
CA LEU A 91 -2.50 -16.95 9.18
C LEU A 91 -0.99 -16.98 9.38
N HIS A 92 -0.40 -15.88 9.88
CA HIS A 92 1.01 -15.81 10.23
C HIS A 92 1.37 -16.84 11.32
N ALA A 93 0.52 -17.01 12.33
CA ALA A 93 0.70 -18.01 13.38
C ALA A 93 0.63 -19.44 12.84
N GLN A 94 -0.28 -19.74 11.92
CA GLN A 94 -0.35 -21.05 11.27
C GLN A 94 0.91 -21.33 10.44
N VAL A 95 1.35 -20.37 9.61
CA VAL A 95 2.51 -20.54 8.73
C VAL A 95 3.80 -20.66 9.53
N TRP A 96 4.08 -19.73 10.45
CA TRP A 96 5.37 -19.65 11.13
C TRP A 96 5.40 -20.33 12.50
N GLY A 97 4.24 -20.49 13.15
CA GLY A 97 4.13 -21.16 14.43
C GLY A 97 3.92 -22.66 14.31
N ASP A 98 3.02 -23.08 13.42
CA ASP A 98 2.68 -24.49 13.22
C ASP A 98 3.45 -25.11 12.03
N GLY A 99 4.12 -24.29 11.20
CA GLY A 99 4.89 -24.73 10.04
C GLY A 99 4.03 -25.07 8.82
N ASP A 100 2.75 -24.70 8.80
CA ASP A 100 1.84 -25.02 7.71
C ASP A 100 1.95 -24.01 6.57
N MET A 101 2.71 -24.42 5.54
CA MET A 101 3.03 -23.56 4.40
C MET A 101 1.86 -23.33 3.43
N ARG A 102 0.71 -24.01 3.60
CA ARG A 102 -0.46 -23.85 2.71
C ARG A 102 -0.98 -22.40 2.69
N GLY A 103 -0.81 -21.68 3.79
CA GLY A 103 -1.24 -20.29 3.94
C GLY A 103 -0.25 -19.24 3.44
N LEU A 104 0.96 -19.63 2.99
CA LEU A 104 2.05 -18.68 2.76
C LEU A 104 1.74 -17.68 1.61
N ALA A 105 1.11 -18.14 0.54
CA ALA A 105 0.76 -17.29 -0.60
C ALA A 105 -0.27 -16.22 -0.21
N GLU A 106 -1.33 -16.61 0.51
CA GLU A 106 -2.35 -15.69 1.02
C GLU A 106 -1.75 -14.71 2.05
N LEU A 107 -0.87 -15.20 2.94
CA LEU A 107 -0.17 -14.36 3.91
C LEU A 107 0.61 -13.25 3.21
N ARG A 108 1.36 -13.61 2.14
CA ARG A 108 2.09 -12.63 1.33
C ARG A 108 1.15 -11.57 0.74
N LEU A 109 0.02 -11.96 0.17
CA LEU A 109 -0.94 -11.02 -0.43
C LEU A 109 -1.56 -10.07 0.59
N ARG A 110 -1.91 -10.57 1.77
CA ARG A 110 -2.47 -9.74 2.86
C ARG A 110 -1.46 -8.74 3.39
N VAL A 111 -0.25 -9.21 3.66
CA VAL A 111 0.86 -8.37 4.14
C VAL A 111 1.23 -7.30 3.10
N ALA A 112 1.21 -7.66 1.81
CA ALA A 112 1.43 -6.73 0.71
C ALA A 112 0.37 -5.63 0.63
N LYS A 113 -0.90 -5.96 0.88
CA LYS A 113 -2.01 -4.99 0.90
C LYS A 113 -1.80 -3.88 1.95
N MET A 114 -1.09 -4.20 3.03
CA MET A 114 -0.79 -3.28 4.13
C MET A 114 0.52 -2.51 3.97
N GLY A 115 1.26 -2.68 2.86
CA GLY A 115 2.49 -1.90 2.63
C GLY A 115 3.73 -2.42 3.37
N ALA A 116 3.80 -3.72 3.67
CA ALA A 116 4.89 -4.26 4.48
C ALA A 116 6.29 -4.13 3.83
N THR A 117 6.38 -4.26 2.51
CA THR A 117 7.65 -4.15 1.78
C THR A 117 7.81 -2.77 1.13
N SER A 118 9.03 -2.40 0.76
CA SER A 118 9.28 -1.15 0.01
C SER A 118 8.58 -1.12 -1.34
N GLU A 119 8.49 -2.26 -2.02
CA GLU A 119 7.73 -2.40 -3.27
C GLU A 119 6.23 -2.13 -3.05
N ASP A 120 5.66 -2.68 -1.97
CA ASP A 120 4.27 -2.46 -1.63
C ASP A 120 4.00 -0.99 -1.27
N ARG A 121 4.91 -0.36 -0.52
CA ARG A 121 4.81 1.07 -0.19
C ARG A 121 4.89 1.95 -1.43
N ALA A 122 5.81 1.66 -2.35
CA ALA A 122 5.90 2.36 -3.62
C ALA A 122 4.60 2.21 -4.44
N ARG A 123 4.03 1.00 -4.50
CA ARG A 123 2.74 0.74 -5.15
C ARG A 123 1.59 1.53 -4.51
N LEU A 124 1.59 1.64 -3.18
CA LEU A 124 0.59 2.37 -2.40
C LEU A 124 0.86 3.88 -2.31
N ARG A 125 1.99 4.36 -2.87
CA ARG A 125 2.46 5.75 -2.78
C ARG A 125 2.61 6.23 -1.32
N ILE A 126 3.09 5.33 -0.45
CA ILE A 126 3.46 5.65 0.92
C ILE A 126 4.92 6.07 0.93
N VAL A 127 5.19 7.28 1.39
CA VAL A 127 6.55 7.81 1.53
C VAL A 127 6.84 8.12 2.98
N TYR A 128 8.09 7.91 3.38
CA TYR A 128 8.56 8.18 4.74
C TYR A 128 9.42 9.44 4.65
N ALA A 129 9.27 10.38 5.59
CA ALA A 129 9.95 11.68 5.53
C ALA A 129 11.48 11.61 5.37
N GLN A 130 12.13 10.54 5.84
CA GLN A 130 13.56 10.29 5.60
C GLN A 130 13.90 9.97 4.12
N ALA A 131 12.96 9.42 3.37
CA ALA A 131 13.07 9.13 1.95
C ALA A 131 12.77 10.38 1.09
N ASP A 132 11.84 11.24 1.52
CA ASP A 132 11.50 12.49 0.83
C ASP A 132 12.73 13.40 0.66
N GLU A 133 13.54 13.58 1.71
CA GLU A 133 14.77 14.38 1.62
C GLU A 133 15.80 13.79 0.64
N ALA A 134 15.87 12.46 0.52
CA ALA A 134 16.81 11.79 -0.38
C ALA A 134 16.33 11.85 -1.83
N GLU A 135 15.02 11.72 -2.07
CA GLU A 135 14.39 11.84 -3.38
C GLU A 135 14.42 13.29 -3.88
N GLU A 136 14.11 14.27 -3.04
CA GLU A 136 14.22 15.69 -3.37
C GLU A 136 15.67 16.09 -3.71
N LYS A 137 16.66 15.54 -3.00
CA LYS A 137 18.09 15.70 -3.34
C LYS A 137 18.45 15.02 -4.67
N ARG A 138 17.83 13.90 -5.02
CA ARG A 138 18.07 13.16 -6.26
C ARG A 138 17.43 13.85 -7.46
N ASP A 139 16.22 14.36 -7.31
CA ASP A 139 15.50 15.14 -8.33
C ASP A 139 16.14 16.50 -8.56
N ARG A 140 16.64 17.17 -7.51
CA ARG A 140 17.48 18.37 -7.66
C ARG A 140 18.79 18.09 -8.42
N LYS A 141 19.44 16.94 -8.19
CA LYS A 141 20.63 16.53 -8.97
C LYS A 141 20.29 16.19 -10.42
N SER A 142 19.15 15.56 -10.67
CA SER A 142 18.63 15.21 -12.00
C SER A 142 18.28 16.45 -12.83
N SER A 143 17.58 17.42 -12.23
CA SER A 143 17.18 18.66 -12.91
C SER A 143 18.34 19.61 -13.20
N THR A 144 19.43 19.52 -12.43
CA THR A 144 20.68 20.25 -12.70
C THR A 144 21.53 19.59 -13.80
N ALA A 145 21.19 18.36 -14.22
CA ALA A 145 21.92 17.57 -15.21
C ALA A 145 21.26 17.53 -16.61
N ALA A 146 20.45 18.53 -16.96
CA ALA A 146 19.97 18.71 -18.34
C ALA A 146 21.11 19.25 -19.26
N PRO A 147 21.21 18.79 -20.52
CA PRO A 147 22.48 18.75 -21.24
C PRO A 147 22.83 20.09 -21.91
N LYS A 148 23.96 20.69 -21.51
CA LYS A 148 24.67 21.75 -22.28
C LYS A 148 25.22 21.27 -23.64
N ALA A 149 24.82 20.09 -24.11
CA ALA A 149 25.38 19.45 -25.30
C ALA A 149 24.79 19.96 -26.64
N TYR A 150 23.67 20.69 -26.61
CA TYR A 150 23.00 21.15 -27.85
C TYR A 150 23.20 22.64 -28.18
N GLU A 151 23.97 23.38 -27.38
CA GLU A 151 24.18 24.83 -27.58
C GLU A 151 25.15 25.15 -28.74
N ARG A 152 25.86 24.16 -29.28
CA ARG A 152 26.85 24.34 -30.37
C ARG A 152 26.37 23.97 -31.78
N LEU A 153 25.08 23.71 -31.99
CA LEU A 153 24.53 23.34 -33.32
C LEU A 153 23.68 24.46 -33.96
N ARG A 154 23.94 25.73 -33.67
CA ARG A 154 23.35 26.84 -34.42
C ARG A 154 24.19 27.22 -35.62
N ALA A 155 23.57 27.02 -36.79
CA ALA A 155 23.76 27.67 -38.07
C ALA A 155 25.15 27.57 -38.74
N VAL A 156 25.16 26.86 -39.87
CA VAL A 156 26.01 27.21 -41.02
C VAL A 156 25.03 27.61 -42.13
N ASP A 157 25.22 28.82 -42.65
CA ASP A 157 24.49 29.43 -43.76
C ASP A 157 24.53 28.61 -45.06
#